data_AF-A0A7J2YVV8-F1
#
_entry.id   AF-A0A7J2YVV8-F1
#
_cell.length_a   1.000
_cell.length_b   1.000
_cell.length_c   1.000
_cell.angle_alpha   90.00
_cell.angle_beta   90.00
_cell.angle_gamma   90.00
#
_symmetry.space_group_name_H-M   'P 1'
#
loop_
_entity.id
_entity.type
_entity.pdbx_description
1 polymer ?
#
loop_
_entity_poly.entity_id
_entity_poly.type
_entity_poly.pdbx_seq_one_letter_code
_entity_poly.pdbx_strand_id
1 'polypeptide(L)'
;MYRLSKHHSLYFVAILAFSVLLMIAESTDAQTIPKPTVPQFTVKYVDRSYTVPATTTIDPYSGQSVTNPSHYVENRTLEIAIKNQPFTPYIDNSTGAEWKITLMYQIRTKGHFAQNWTNLYSVDNGFLSASNSSYTTVSYPLSEGSPVGGNLEANDQVDFQVKAMIGYVHRTVGFMSWYFTGESSDWSPTQTVTIPASNSNPSPTVPEFPFGAVLSLFALVPLIAIMVKKRLYLKAYN
;
A
#
# COMPACT_ATOMS: atom_id res chain seq x y z
N MET A 1 -63.86 -14.44 47.94
CA MET A 1 -63.99 -13.25 47.08
C MET A 1 -63.00 -12.20 47.59
N TYR A 2 -61.77 -12.19 47.08
CA TYR A 2 -60.71 -11.32 47.59
C TYR A 2 -60.91 -9.89 47.07
N ARG A 3 -61.17 -8.94 47.97
CA ARG A 3 -61.17 -7.52 47.63
C ARG A 3 -59.73 -7.05 47.51
N LEU A 4 -59.25 -6.89 46.29
CA LEU A 4 -57.95 -6.26 46.04
C LEU A 4 -57.98 -4.84 46.66
N SER A 5 -57.06 -4.60 47.59
CA SER A 5 -56.86 -3.28 48.18
C SER A 5 -56.44 -2.28 47.11
N LYS A 6 -56.99 -1.06 47.14
CA LYS A 6 -56.69 0.02 46.18
C LYS A 6 -55.18 0.27 46.01
N HIS A 7 -54.40 0.00 47.05
CA HIS A 7 -52.95 0.14 47.03
C HIS A 7 -52.28 -0.87 46.08
N HIS A 8 -52.79 -2.10 45.97
CA HIS A 8 -52.20 -3.14 45.12
C HIS A 8 -52.33 -2.80 43.63
N SER A 9 -53.47 -2.22 43.24
CA SER A 9 -53.68 -1.73 41.87
C SER A 9 -52.72 -0.60 41.51
N LEU A 10 -52.41 0.29 42.46
CA LEU A 10 -51.47 1.40 42.24
C LEU A 10 -50.04 0.89 42.04
N TYR A 11 -49.61 -0.09 42.86
CA TYR A 11 -48.29 -0.71 42.69
C TYR A 11 -48.15 -1.41 41.34
N PHE A 12 -49.19 -2.10 40.88
CA PHE A 12 -49.15 -2.79 39.58
C PHE A 12 -49.02 -1.80 38.42
N VAL A 13 -49.78 -0.70 38.44
CA VAL A 13 -49.68 0.36 37.41
C VAL A 13 -48.31 1.04 37.43
N ALA A 14 -47.75 1.30 38.62
CA ALA A 14 -46.43 1.88 38.76
C ALA A 14 -45.32 0.96 38.22
N ILE A 15 -45.38 -0.34 38.53
CA ILE A 15 -44.44 -1.35 38.01
C ILE A 15 -44.53 -1.41 36.48
N LEU A 16 -45.75 -1.45 35.93
CA LEU A 16 -45.97 -1.56 34.48
C LEU A 16 -45.49 -0.29 33.74
N ALA A 17 -45.75 0.89 34.30
CA ALA A 17 -45.23 2.16 33.77
C ALA A 17 -43.69 2.21 33.82
N PHE A 18 -43.07 1.71 34.91
CA PHE A 18 -41.61 1.67 35.05
C PHE A 18 -40.98 0.65 34.09
N SER A 19 -41.62 -0.50 33.87
CA SER A 19 -41.17 -1.50 32.89
C SER A 19 -41.24 -0.98 31.45
N VAL A 20 -42.26 -0.20 31.09
CA VAL A 20 -42.35 0.44 29.78
C VAL A 20 -41.25 1.50 29.60
N LEU A 21 -40.90 2.26 30.65
CA LEU A 21 -39.81 3.23 30.60
C LEU A 21 -38.45 2.57 30.34
N LEU A 22 -38.20 1.39 30.93
CA LEU A 22 -36.95 0.64 30.72
C LEU A 22 -36.83 0.06 29.31
N MET A 23 -37.93 -0.13 28.58
CA MET A 23 -37.89 -0.57 27.17
C MET A 23 -37.63 0.59 26.19
N ILE A 24 -37.78 1.85 26.62
CA ILE A 24 -37.51 3.05 25.80
C ILE A 24 -36.10 3.61 26.10
N ALA A 25 -35.34 2.99 27.00
CA ALA A 25 -33.92 3.25 27.11
C ALA A 25 -33.23 2.72 25.84
N GLU A 26 -33.28 3.51 24.78
CA GLU A 26 -32.46 3.33 23.59
C GLU A 26 -31.02 3.15 24.07
N SER A 27 -30.43 2.01 23.76
CA SER A 27 -29.01 1.76 24.01
C SER A 27 -28.24 2.87 23.30
N THR A 28 -27.81 3.84 24.08
CA THR A 28 -27.20 5.10 23.60
C THR A 28 -25.71 4.92 23.33
N ASP A 29 -25.23 3.68 23.41
CA ASP A 29 -23.85 3.26 23.26
C ASP A 29 -23.67 2.34 22.03
N ALA A 30 -24.47 2.52 20.98
CA ALA A 30 -24.12 2.00 19.67
C ALA A 30 -22.90 2.79 19.18
N GLN A 31 -21.69 2.32 19.51
CA GLN A 31 -20.44 2.89 19.02
C GLN A 31 -20.44 2.82 17.50
N THR A 32 -20.77 3.93 16.86
CA THR A 32 -20.84 4.00 15.39
C THR A 32 -19.43 3.85 14.83
N ILE A 33 -19.27 2.94 13.87
CA ILE A 33 -18.02 2.83 13.10
C ILE A 33 -17.76 4.20 12.46
N PRO A 34 -16.59 4.83 12.70
CA PRO A 34 -16.33 6.16 12.16
C PRO A 34 -16.21 6.10 10.64
N LYS A 35 -16.76 7.12 9.95
CA LYS A 35 -16.60 7.24 8.50
C LYS A 35 -15.15 7.62 8.16
N PRO A 36 -14.42 6.83 7.36
CA PRO A 36 -13.06 7.19 6.97
C PRO A 36 -13.05 8.40 6.01
N THR A 37 -11.94 9.14 6.03
CA THR A 37 -11.71 10.26 5.10
C THR A 37 -11.29 9.76 3.72
N VAL A 38 -11.32 10.62 2.71
CA VAL A 38 -10.86 10.26 1.35
C VAL A 38 -9.33 10.05 1.36
N PRO A 39 -8.82 8.89 0.89
CA PRO A 39 -7.38 8.60 0.93
C PRO A 39 -6.53 9.55 0.08
N GLN A 40 -5.37 9.91 0.62
CA GLN A 40 -4.27 10.46 -0.17
C GLN A 40 -3.36 9.30 -0.57
N PHE A 41 -3.00 9.22 -1.85
CA PHE A 41 -2.14 8.17 -2.36
C PHE A 41 -1.20 8.71 -3.42
N THR A 42 -0.20 7.93 -3.80
CA THR A 42 0.64 8.15 -4.98
C THR A 42 0.83 6.84 -5.72
N VAL A 43 1.01 6.92 -7.04
CA VAL A 43 1.36 5.77 -7.87
C VAL A 43 2.62 6.09 -8.65
N LYS A 44 3.55 5.13 -8.70
CA LYS A 44 4.79 5.25 -9.47
C LYS A 44 5.06 3.99 -10.27
N TYR A 45 5.56 4.18 -11.48
CA TYR A 45 6.17 3.11 -12.27
C TYR A 45 7.60 2.89 -11.83
N VAL A 46 7.98 1.63 -11.62
CA VAL A 46 9.34 1.25 -11.25
C VAL A 46 9.80 0.10 -12.14
N ASP A 47 10.86 0.36 -12.90
CA ASP A 47 11.53 -0.62 -13.74
C ASP A 47 12.78 -1.15 -13.04
N ARG A 48 12.80 -2.45 -12.76
CA ARG A 48 13.93 -3.18 -12.18
C ARG A 48 14.40 -4.27 -13.13
N SER A 49 14.08 -4.16 -14.41
CA SER A 49 14.47 -5.14 -15.42
C SER A 49 15.98 -5.15 -15.62
N TYR A 50 16.55 -6.30 -15.97
CA TYR A 50 17.99 -6.47 -16.14
C TYR A 50 18.31 -7.54 -17.19
N THR A 51 19.50 -7.46 -17.78
CA THR A 51 20.00 -8.49 -18.71
C THR A 51 20.92 -9.45 -17.97
N VAL A 52 20.62 -10.75 -18.06
CA VAL A 52 21.53 -11.81 -17.61
C VAL A 52 22.51 -12.08 -18.76
N PRO A 53 23.84 -11.90 -18.54
CA PRO A 53 24.81 -12.19 -19.58
C PRO A 53 24.86 -13.69 -19.90
N ALA A 54 25.29 -14.03 -21.11
CA ALA A 54 25.48 -15.42 -21.49
C ALA A 54 26.55 -16.06 -20.59
N THR A 55 26.29 -17.28 -20.11
CA THR A 55 27.25 -18.03 -19.30
C THR A 55 27.57 -19.36 -19.97
N THR A 56 28.85 -19.73 -19.97
CA THR A 56 29.30 -21.03 -20.45
C THR A 56 29.77 -21.85 -19.26
N THR A 57 29.17 -23.01 -19.05
CA THR A 57 29.57 -23.98 -18.02
C THR A 57 30.09 -25.24 -18.70
N ILE A 58 31.05 -25.92 -18.07
CA ILE A 58 31.54 -27.22 -18.52
C ILE A 58 30.81 -28.27 -17.68
N ASP A 59 30.12 -29.20 -18.33
CA ASP A 59 29.49 -30.33 -17.67
C ASP A 59 30.59 -31.23 -17.07
N PRO A 60 30.61 -31.47 -15.75
CA PRO A 60 31.67 -32.25 -15.09
C PRO A 60 31.69 -33.73 -15.48
N TYR A 61 30.61 -34.27 -16.06
CA TYR A 61 30.51 -35.69 -16.42
C TYR A 61 30.82 -35.95 -17.90
N SER A 62 30.45 -35.03 -18.79
CA SER A 62 30.66 -35.19 -20.23
C SER A 62 31.84 -34.36 -20.78
N GLY A 63 32.32 -33.35 -20.05
CA GLY A 63 33.32 -32.39 -20.51
C GLY A 63 32.80 -31.44 -21.60
N GLN A 64 31.52 -31.51 -21.96
CA GLN A 64 30.93 -30.65 -22.97
C GLN A 64 30.66 -29.25 -22.41
N SER A 65 30.87 -28.23 -23.24
CA SER A 65 30.50 -26.85 -22.91
C SER A 65 29.01 -26.64 -23.18
N VAL A 66 28.27 -26.25 -22.14
CA VAL A 66 26.87 -25.82 -22.23
C VAL A 66 26.86 -24.29 -22.15
N THR A 67 26.30 -23.64 -23.18
CA THR A 67 26.14 -22.18 -23.18
C THR A 67 24.70 -21.82 -22.88
N ASN A 68 24.49 -21.11 -21.78
CA ASN A 68 23.22 -20.47 -21.46
C ASN A 68 23.21 -19.09 -22.16
N PRO A 69 22.33 -18.86 -23.14
CA PRO A 69 22.31 -17.59 -23.86
C PRO A 69 21.95 -16.44 -22.93
N SER A 70 22.40 -15.24 -23.28
CA SER A 70 21.98 -14.03 -22.57
C SER A 70 20.47 -13.85 -22.75
N HIS A 71 19.78 -13.45 -21.69
CA HIS A 71 18.35 -13.18 -21.75
C HIS A 71 18.00 -11.95 -20.91
N TYR A 72 16.94 -11.27 -21.31
CA TYR A 72 16.40 -10.11 -20.60
C TYR A 72 15.35 -10.58 -19.59
N VAL A 73 15.46 -10.11 -18.35
CA VAL A 73 14.49 -10.35 -17.29
C VAL A 73 13.68 -9.08 -17.12
N GLU A 74 12.43 -9.15 -17.53
CA GLU A 74 11.47 -8.07 -17.36
C GLU A 74 10.97 -8.04 -15.90
N ASN A 75 11.15 -6.90 -15.23
CA ASN A 75 10.74 -6.69 -13.84
C ASN A 75 10.20 -5.27 -13.68
N ARG A 76 9.04 -5.04 -14.29
CA ARG A 76 8.32 -3.77 -14.25
C ARG A 76 7.20 -3.86 -13.22
N THR A 77 7.05 -2.82 -12.40
CA THR A 77 6.05 -2.78 -11.32
C THR A 77 5.38 -1.42 -11.22
N LEU A 78 4.11 -1.40 -10.82
CA LEU A 78 3.42 -0.20 -10.34
C LEU A 78 3.36 -0.26 -8.81
N GLU A 79 3.97 0.72 -8.15
CA GLU A 79 3.94 0.85 -6.70
C GLU A 79 2.93 1.92 -6.29
N ILE A 80 1.95 1.52 -5.49
CA ILE A 80 0.94 2.41 -4.91
C ILE A 80 1.29 2.61 -3.44
N ALA A 81 1.45 3.87 -3.02
CA ALA A 81 1.63 4.23 -1.62
C ALA A 81 0.42 5.03 -1.12
N ILE A 82 -0.27 4.53 -0.11
CA ILE A 82 -1.48 5.12 0.47
C ILE A 82 -1.14 5.66 1.84
N LYS A 83 -1.40 6.94 2.11
CA LYS A 83 -1.17 7.55 3.42
C LYS A 83 -2.22 7.04 4.41
N ASN A 84 -1.77 6.38 5.47
CA ASN A 84 -2.66 5.80 6.47
C ASN A 84 -3.35 6.89 7.30
N GLN A 85 -4.63 6.69 7.55
CA GLN A 85 -5.42 7.54 8.44
C GLN A 85 -5.29 7.03 9.87
N PRO A 86 -5.34 7.91 10.89
CA PRO A 86 -5.35 7.47 12.28
C PRO A 86 -6.56 6.57 12.53
N PHE A 87 -6.31 5.29 12.80
CA PHE A 87 -7.33 4.33 13.20
C PHE A 87 -6.71 3.23 14.04
N THR A 88 -7.32 2.94 15.19
CA THR A 88 -6.91 1.84 16.08
C THR A 88 -7.89 0.69 15.90
N PRO A 89 -7.47 -0.46 15.35
CA PRO A 89 -8.33 -1.63 15.23
C PRO A 89 -8.89 -2.08 16.58
N TYR A 90 -10.14 -2.52 16.59
CA TYR A 90 -10.83 -3.02 17.78
C TYR A 90 -11.71 -4.23 17.43
N ILE A 91 -12.16 -4.95 18.45
CA ILE A 91 -13.07 -6.09 18.31
C ILE A 91 -14.47 -5.62 18.68
N ASP A 92 -15.44 -5.86 17.80
CA ASP A 92 -16.86 -5.66 18.06
C ASP A 92 -17.53 -7.00 18.35
N ASN A 93 -18.19 -7.09 19.50
CA ASN A 93 -18.90 -8.28 19.99
C ASN A 93 -20.43 -8.06 20.05
N SER A 94 -20.94 -6.94 19.53
CA SER A 94 -22.35 -6.54 19.64
C SER A 94 -23.33 -7.56 19.04
N THR A 95 -22.89 -8.33 18.05
CA THR A 95 -23.71 -9.34 17.35
C THR A 95 -23.54 -10.77 17.90
N GLY A 96 -22.80 -10.93 19.00
CA GLY A 96 -22.48 -12.26 19.58
C GLY A 96 -21.36 -13.02 18.86
N ALA A 97 -20.79 -12.45 17.80
CA ALA A 97 -19.57 -12.93 17.14
C ALA A 97 -18.47 -11.86 17.27
N GLU A 98 -17.21 -12.31 17.34
CA GLU A 98 -16.05 -11.41 17.45
C GLU A 98 -15.62 -10.93 16.06
N TRP A 99 -15.95 -9.67 15.73
CA TRP A 99 -15.56 -9.05 14.47
C TRP A 99 -14.41 -8.07 14.68
N LYS A 100 -13.28 -8.32 14.02
CA LYS A 100 -12.15 -7.39 14.03
C LYS A 100 -12.40 -6.24 13.05
N ILE A 101 -12.74 -5.08 13.59
CA ILE A 101 -12.89 -3.84 12.82
C ILE A 101 -11.50 -3.29 12.49
N THR A 102 -11.19 -3.13 11.20
CA THR A 102 -9.89 -2.62 10.74
C THR A 102 -10.04 -1.63 9.59
N LEU A 103 -9.02 -0.80 9.38
CA LEU A 103 -8.92 0.10 8.23
C LEU A 103 -8.38 -0.70 7.04
N MET A 104 -9.12 -0.69 5.94
CA MET A 104 -8.78 -1.35 4.69
C MET A 104 -8.92 -0.39 3.51
N TYR A 105 -8.34 -0.77 2.38
CA TYR A 105 -8.41 -0.03 1.14
C TYR A 105 -8.96 -0.88 0.00
N GLN A 106 -9.89 -0.30 -0.75
CA GLN A 106 -10.28 -0.80 -2.06
C GLN A 106 -9.58 0.04 -3.13
N ILE A 107 -8.92 -0.63 -4.06
CA ILE A 107 -8.23 0.00 -5.17
C ILE A 107 -8.93 -0.41 -6.46
N ARG A 108 -9.16 0.54 -7.35
CA ARG A 108 -9.66 0.29 -8.69
C ARG A 108 -8.79 0.96 -9.73
N THR A 109 -8.74 0.33 -10.90
CA THR A 109 -7.95 0.77 -12.04
C THR A 109 -8.80 0.81 -13.30
N LYS A 110 -8.39 1.60 -14.27
CA LYS A 110 -8.84 1.49 -15.65
C LYS A 110 -7.76 2.02 -16.59
N GLY A 111 -7.79 1.59 -17.85
CA GLY A 111 -7.06 2.32 -18.89
C GLY A 111 -7.58 3.75 -18.97
N HIS A 112 -6.71 4.72 -19.27
CA HIS A 112 -7.07 6.14 -19.27
C HIS A 112 -8.29 6.44 -20.15
N PHE A 113 -8.34 5.83 -21.34
CA PHE A 113 -9.43 5.96 -22.30
C PHE A 113 -10.58 4.96 -22.08
N ALA A 114 -10.46 4.05 -21.12
CA ALA A 114 -11.52 3.11 -20.78
C ALA A 114 -12.61 3.80 -19.95
N GLN A 115 -13.85 3.34 -20.10
CA GLN A 115 -15.01 3.84 -19.36
C GLN A 115 -15.23 3.07 -18.05
N ASN A 116 -14.91 1.77 -18.04
CA ASN A 116 -15.20 0.88 -16.93
C ASN A 116 -14.01 0.76 -15.97
N TRP A 117 -14.29 0.82 -14.68
CA TRP A 117 -13.32 0.56 -13.63
C TRP A 117 -13.29 -0.93 -13.25
N THR A 118 -12.11 -1.45 -12.98
CA THR A 118 -11.88 -2.80 -12.46
C THR A 118 -11.35 -2.71 -11.03
N ASN A 119 -11.99 -3.39 -10.08
CA ASN A 119 -11.50 -3.46 -8.70
C ASN A 119 -10.35 -4.47 -8.63
N LEU A 120 -9.24 -4.07 -8.00
CA LEU A 120 -8.07 -4.95 -7.80
C LEU A 120 -8.29 -5.99 -6.69
N TYR A 121 -9.28 -5.74 -5.82
CA TYR A 121 -9.66 -6.61 -4.73
C TYR A 121 -11.15 -6.92 -4.80
N SER A 122 -11.49 -8.20 -4.67
CA SER A 122 -12.86 -8.67 -4.43
C SER A 122 -13.06 -8.88 -2.94
N VAL A 123 -14.32 -8.82 -2.49
CA VAL A 123 -14.66 -9.10 -1.08
C VAL A 123 -14.22 -10.51 -0.69
N ASP A 124 -14.30 -11.46 -1.63
CA ASP A 124 -13.94 -12.86 -1.40
C ASP A 124 -12.44 -13.09 -1.14
N ASN A 125 -11.58 -12.26 -1.73
CA ASN A 125 -10.13 -12.31 -1.54
C ASN A 125 -9.65 -11.39 -0.41
N GLY A 126 -10.57 -10.65 0.20
CA GLY A 126 -10.27 -9.60 1.16
C GLY A 126 -9.77 -8.31 0.50
N PHE A 127 -9.72 -7.26 1.31
CA PHE A 127 -9.22 -5.95 0.91
C PHE A 127 -7.78 -5.73 1.41
N LEU A 128 -7.13 -4.69 0.89
CA LEU A 128 -5.80 -4.31 1.36
C LEU A 128 -5.88 -3.68 2.75
N SER A 129 -5.50 -4.42 3.78
CA SER A 129 -5.43 -3.88 5.16
C SER A 129 -4.35 -2.80 5.30
N ALA A 130 -4.63 -1.77 6.09
CA ALA A 130 -3.65 -0.76 6.42
C ALA A 130 -2.49 -1.36 7.24
N SER A 131 -1.26 -0.98 6.90
CA SER A 131 -0.07 -1.31 7.67
C SER A 131 0.05 -0.49 8.96
N ASN A 132 0.97 -0.88 9.84
CA ASN A 132 1.29 -0.12 11.06
C ASN A 132 2.20 1.10 10.81
N SER A 133 2.58 1.39 9.56
CA SER A 133 3.39 2.55 9.19
C SER A 133 2.53 3.76 8.80
N SER A 134 3.16 4.90 8.52
CA SER A 134 2.46 6.08 8.00
C SER A 134 1.90 5.89 6.58
N TYR A 135 2.40 4.90 5.84
CA TYR A 135 1.94 4.52 4.52
C TYR A 135 1.75 3.02 4.39
N THR A 136 0.71 2.61 3.66
CA THR A 136 0.55 1.25 3.14
C THR A 136 1.03 1.23 1.69
N THR A 137 1.99 0.36 1.39
CA THR A 137 2.55 0.24 0.04
C THR A 137 2.22 -1.11 -0.56
N VAL A 138 1.75 -1.12 -1.81
CA VAL A 138 1.51 -2.35 -2.58
C VAL A 138 2.19 -2.24 -3.95
N SER A 139 2.73 -3.34 -4.43
CA SER A 139 3.41 -3.43 -5.73
C SER A 139 2.66 -4.41 -6.62
N TYR A 140 2.36 -3.99 -7.85
CA TYR A 140 1.72 -4.82 -8.86
C TYR A 140 2.71 -5.10 -9.99
N PRO A 141 3.07 -6.36 -10.26
CA PRO A 141 3.88 -6.69 -11.43
C PRO A 141 3.12 -6.38 -12.71
N LEU A 142 3.82 -5.87 -13.72
CA LEU A 142 3.29 -5.63 -15.06
C LEU A 142 3.59 -6.81 -15.99
N SER A 143 3.25 -8.01 -15.55
CA SER A 143 3.37 -9.24 -16.34
C SER A 143 2.01 -9.69 -16.88
N GLU A 144 2.02 -10.71 -17.74
CA GLU A 144 0.81 -11.41 -18.15
C GLU A 144 0.02 -11.87 -16.90
N GLY A 145 -1.31 -11.69 -16.94
CA GLY A 145 -2.20 -12.00 -15.81
C GLY A 145 -2.24 -10.94 -14.70
N SER A 146 -1.54 -9.81 -14.84
CA SER A 146 -1.62 -8.72 -13.86
C SER A 146 -3.04 -8.15 -13.74
N PRO A 147 -3.56 -7.92 -12.52
CA PRO A 147 -4.88 -7.35 -12.32
C PRO A 147 -4.96 -5.87 -12.76
N VAL A 148 -3.82 -5.22 -13.02
CA VAL A 148 -3.74 -3.82 -13.43
C VAL A 148 -3.81 -3.63 -14.95
N GLY A 149 -4.01 -4.73 -15.69
CA GLY A 149 -3.90 -4.79 -17.14
C GLY A 149 -2.57 -5.42 -17.50
N GLY A 150 -2.60 -6.69 -17.91
CA GLY A 150 -1.42 -7.35 -18.48
C GLY A 150 -1.03 -6.69 -19.80
N ASN A 151 0.28 -6.62 -20.07
CA ASN A 151 0.87 -6.09 -21.31
C ASN A 151 0.70 -4.59 -21.54
N LEU A 152 0.98 -3.76 -20.53
CA LEU A 152 1.10 -2.32 -20.75
C LEU A 152 2.35 -1.99 -21.58
N GLU A 153 2.13 -1.27 -22.67
CA GLU A 153 3.14 -0.80 -23.59
C GLU A 153 3.68 0.59 -23.20
N ALA A 154 4.75 0.99 -23.89
CA ALA A 154 5.30 2.34 -23.81
C ALA A 154 4.23 3.40 -24.11
N ASN A 155 4.14 4.42 -23.26
CA ASN A 155 3.17 5.53 -23.32
C ASN A 155 1.73 5.18 -22.98
N ASP A 156 1.45 3.92 -22.60
CA ASP A 156 0.14 3.58 -22.05
C ASP A 156 -0.13 4.36 -20.77
N GLN A 157 -1.40 4.66 -20.54
CA GLN A 157 -1.85 5.42 -19.38
C GLN A 157 -2.87 4.63 -18.58
N VAL A 158 -2.63 4.55 -17.27
CA VAL A 158 -3.48 3.84 -16.32
C VAL A 158 -3.96 4.80 -15.24
N ASP A 159 -5.27 4.83 -15.03
CA ASP A 159 -5.93 5.64 -14.01
C ASP A 159 -6.18 4.81 -12.75
N PHE A 160 -5.91 5.39 -11.59
CA PHE A 160 -6.11 4.77 -10.29
C PHE A 160 -7.05 5.58 -9.40
N GLN A 161 -7.84 4.88 -8.60
CA GLN A 161 -8.56 5.44 -7.46
C GLN A 161 -8.50 4.49 -6.26
N VAL A 162 -8.57 5.09 -5.07
CA VAL A 162 -8.50 4.41 -3.79
C VAL A 162 -9.66 4.87 -2.92
N LYS A 163 -10.26 3.93 -2.20
CA LYS A 163 -11.30 4.17 -1.20
C LYS A 163 -10.86 3.57 0.13
N ALA A 164 -11.00 4.32 1.21
CA ALA A 164 -10.81 3.80 2.57
C ALA A 164 -12.12 3.21 3.09
N MET A 165 -12.00 2.12 3.84
CA MET A 165 -13.11 1.40 4.43
C MET A 165 -12.73 1.03 5.86
N ILE A 166 -13.63 1.26 6.81
CA ILE A 166 -13.45 0.82 8.20
C ILE A 166 -14.56 -0.17 8.48
N GLY A 167 -14.20 -1.41 8.80
CA GLY A 167 -15.19 -2.47 8.96
C GLY A 167 -14.55 -3.85 9.01
N TYR A 168 -15.34 -4.85 8.63
CA TYR A 168 -14.96 -6.25 8.56
C TYR A 168 -15.63 -6.94 7.38
N VAL A 169 -15.04 -8.06 6.95
CA VAL A 169 -15.58 -8.92 5.90
C VAL A 169 -16.08 -10.20 6.55
N HIS A 170 -17.30 -10.62 6.23
CA HIS A 170 -17.92 -11.80 6.81
C HIS A 170 -18.84 -12.52 5.81
N ARG A 171 -19.30 -13.71 6.18
CA ARG A 171 -20.33 -14.46 5.47
C ARG A 171 -21.62 -14.46 6.27
N THR A 172 -22.75 -14.30 5.60
CA THR A 172 -24.07 -14.45 6.21
C THR A 172 -24.49 -15.91 6.17
N VAL A 173 -25.00 -16.46 7.29
CA VAL A 173 -25.49 -17.84 7.34
C VAL A 173 -26.60 -18.04 6.29
N GLY A 174 -26.43 -19.01 5.40
CA GLY A 174 -27.36 -19.32 4.31
C GLY A 174 -26.93 -18.84 2.92
N PHE A 175 -26.00 -17.89 2.82
CA PHE A 175 -25.44 -17.44 1.54
C PHE A 175 -23.90 -17.60 1.54
N MET A 176 -23.36 -18.26 0.51
CA MET A 176 -21.90 -18.46 0.38
C MET A 176 -21.13 -17.20 -0.09
N SER A 177 -21.80 -16.05 -0.22
CA SER A 177 -21.19 -14.79 -0.65
C SER A 177 -20.54 -14.07 0.53
N TRP A 178 -19.40 -13.44 0.29
CA TRP A 178 -18.77 -12.55 1.26
C TRP A 178 -19.36 -11.15 1.17
N TYR A 179 -19.47 -10.48 2.33
CA TYR A 179 -19.99 -9.12 2.45
C TYR A 179 -19.07 -8.27 3.33
N PHE A 180 -18.96 -7.00 2.97
CA PHE A 180 -18.34 -5.98 3.80
C PHE A 180 -19.39 -5.30 4.68
N THR A 181 -19.10 -5.15 5.97
CA THR A 181 -19.91 -4.37 6.91
C THR A 181 -19.04 -3.32 7.57
N GLY A 182 -19.48 -2.06 7.46
CA GLY A 182 -18.75 -0.91 7.99
C GLY A 182 -19.03 0.35 7.19
N GLU A 183 -18.17 1.34 7.36
CA GLU A 183 -18.25 2.63 6.69
C GLU A 183 -17.23 2.75 5.56
N SER A 184 -17.55 3.56 4.55
CA SER A 184 -16.70 3.80 3.39
C SER A 184 -16.54 5.29 3.10
N SER A 185 -15.35 5.68 2.66
CA SER A 185 -15.11 7.01 2.12
C SER A 185 -15.68 7.14 0.70
N ASP A 186 -15.70 8.36 0.18
CA ASP A 186 -15.78 8.57 -1.27
C ASP A 186 -14.48 8.07 -1.94
N TRP A 187 -14.53 7.88 -3.26
CA TRP A 187 -13.33 7.56 -4.04
C TRP A 187 -12.38 8.76 -4.07
N SER A 188 -11.07 8.50 -4.01
CA SER A 188 -10.06 9.53 -4.21
C SER A 188 -10.11 10.14 -5.62
N PRO A 189 -9.53 11.34 -5.81
CA PRO A 189 -9.27 11.86 -7.15
C PRO A 189 -8.45 10.87 -7.98
N THR A 190 -8.72 10.84 -9.29
CA THR A 190 -7.97 9.98 -10.21
C THR A 190 -6.50 10.40 -10.28
N GLN A 191 -5.61 9.42 -10.20
CA GLN A 191 -4.21 9.60 -10.56
C GLN A 191 -3.89 8.77 -11.79
N THR A 192 -3.31 9.43 -12.79
CA THR A 192 -2.88 8.79 -14.04
C THR A 192 -1.38 8.55 -13.99
N VAL A 193 -0.97 7.32 -14.28
CA VAL A 193 0.44 6.97 -14.52
C VAL A 193 0.62 6.68 -15.98
N THR A 194 1.64 7.30 -16.58
CA THR A 194 2.10 6.98 -17.94
C THR A 194 3.26 6.00 -17.83
N ILE A 195 3.18 4.88 -18.54
CA ILE A 195 4.29 3.94 -18.67
C ILE A 195 5.35 4.60 -19.54
N PRO A 196 6.57 4.83 -19.05
CA PRO A 196 7.60 5.45 -19.85
C PRO A 196 7.91 4.54 -21.04
N ALA A 197 8.21 5.14 -22.20
CA ALA A 197 8.90 4.40 -23.23
C ALA A 197 10.17 3.81 -22.63
N SER A 198 10.40 2.51 -22.83
CA SER A 198 11.60 1.83 -22.37
C SER A 198 12.77 2.66 -22.84
N ASN A 199 13.40 3.41 -21.93
CA ASN A 199 14.59 4.18 -22.28
C ASN A 199 15.56 3.13 -22.77
N SER A 200 15.87 3.16 -24.07
CA SER A 200 16.92 2.36 -24.67
C SER A 200 18.13 2.54 -23.76
N ASN A 201 18.43 1.48 -23.01
CA ASN A 201 19.56 1.29 -22.10
C ASN A 201 20.34 2.60 -21.86
N PRO A 202 20.19 3.31 -20.72
CA PRO A 202 21.04 4.48 -20.48
C PRO A 202 22.47 3.99 -20.61
N SER A 203 23.13 4.36 -21.72
CA SER A 203 24.54 4.08 -21.90
C SER A 203 25.19 4.56 -20.62
N PRO A 204 25.94 3.71 -19.89
CA PRO A 204 26.38 4.01 -18.54
C PRO A 204 26.95 5.41 -18.55
N THR A 205 26.24 6.35 -17.91
CA THR A 205 26.68 7.73 -17.84
C THR A 205 27.94 7.65 -17.02
N VAL A 206 29.10 7.71 -17.69
CA VAL A 206 30.39 7.85 -17.04
C VAL A 206 30.21 8.97 -16.02
N PRO A 207 30.45 8.73 -14.72
CA PRO A 207 30.24 9.74 -13.71
C PRO A 207 30.98 11.00 -14.13
N GLU A 208 30.24 12.02 -14.56
CA GLU A 208 30.83 13.32 -14.85
C GLU A 208 31.26 13.87 -13.50
N PHE A 209 32.55 13.74 -13.20
CA PHE A 209 33.12 14.42 -12.06
C PHE A 209 32.87 15.91 -12.28
N PRO A 210 32.19 16.61 -11.36
CA PRO A 210 31.98 18.03 -11.49
C PRO A 210 33.36 18.66 -11.68
N PHE A 211 33.55 19.40 -12.77
CA PHE A 211 34.86 19.93 -13.17
C PHE A 211 35.54 20.71 -12.01
N GLY A 212 34.73 21.31 -11.13
CA GLY A 212 35.18 21.95 -9.89
C GLY A 212 35.85 21.01 -8.87
N ALA A 213 35.39 19.76 -8.73
CA ALA A 213 36.03 18.78 -7.84
C ALA A 213 37.41 18.37 -8.37
N VAL A 214 37.56 18.21 -9.68
CA VAL A 214 38.85 17.92 -10.32
C VAL A 214 39.82 19.09 -10.12
N LEU A 215 39.36 20.34 -10.31
CA LEU A 215 40.16 21.55 -10.05
C LEU A 215 40.62 21.66 -8.59
N SER A 216 39.75 21.35 -7.63
CA SER A 216 40.11 21.40 -6.20
C SER A 216 41.19 20.38 -5.85
N LEU A 217 41.18 19.19 -6.47
CA LEU A 217 42.21 18.17 -6.29
C LEU A 217 43.58 18.65 -6.83
N PHE A 218 43.59 19.28 -8.00
CA PHE A 218 44.82 19.84 -8.60
C PHE A 218 45.41 21.01 -7.79
N ALA A 219 44.60 21.75 -7.04
CA ALA A 219 45.09 22.79 -6.13
C ALA A 219 45.65 22.23 -4.81
N LEU A 220 45.05 21.16 -4.29
CA LEU A 220 45.40 20.60 -2.97
C LEU A 220 46.74 19.85 -2.97
N VAL A 221 47.03 19.10 -4.04
CA VAL A 221 48.28 18.32 -4.17
C VAL A 221 49.55 19.18 -4.05
N PRO A 222 49.73 20.29 -4.79
CA PRO A 222 50.91 21.13 -4.65
C PRO A 222 50.99 21.82 -3.29
N LEU A 223 49.85 22.15 -2.68
CA LEU A 223 49.80 22.77 -1.34
C LEU A 223 50.28 21.80 -0.25
N ILE A 224 49.84 20.53 -0.32
CA ILE A 224 50.36 19.45 0.54
C ILE A 224 51.86 19.25 0.30
N ALA A 225 52.32 19.23 -0.95
CA ALA A 225 53.74 19.07 -1.27
C ALA A 225 54.60 20.21 -0.68
N ILE A 226 54.12 21.45 -0.76
CA ILE A 226 54.78 22.62 -0.15
C ILE A 226 54.83 22.49 1.37
N MET A 227 53.73 22.09 2.01
CA MET A 227 53.67 21.92 3.46
C MET A 227 54.61 20.81 3.95
N VAL A 228 54.67 19.67 3.26
CA VAL A 228 55.59 18.57 3.58
C VAL A 228 57.04 19.01 3.43
N LYS A 229 57.39 19.69 2.32
CA LYS A 229 58.75 20.21 2.09
C LYS A 229 59.17 21.20 3.18
N LYS A 230 58.30 22.14 3.56
CA LYS A 230 58.57 23.11 4.64
C LYS A 230 58.80 22.41 5.98
N ARG A 231 57.99 21.39 6.30
CA ARG A 231 58.13 20.62 7.55
C ARG A 231 59.45 19.83 7.60
N LEU A 232 59.89 19.26 6.47
CA LEU A 232 61.18 18.58 6.38
C LEU A 232 62.35 19.55 6.53
N TYR A 233 62.26 20.74 5.93
CA TYR A 233 63.30 21.77 6.05
C TYR A 233 63.48 22.22 7.51
N LEU A 234 62.38 22.48 8.23
CA LEU A 234 62.45 22.87 9.65
C LEU A 234 63.05 21.80 10.56
N LYS A 235 62.91 20.52 10.22
CA LYS A 235 63.54 19.42 10.97
C LYS A 235 65.05 19.30 10.72
N ALA A 236 65.59 19.88 9.65
CA ALA A 236 67.01 19.81 9.34
C ALA A 236 67.85 20.89 10.04
N TYR A 237 67.20 21.90 10.63
CA TYR A 237 67.86 23.04 11.31
C TYR A 237 67.71 23.04 12.83
N ASN A 238 67.02 22.04 13.39
CA ASN A 238 66.96 21.75 14.83
C ASN A 238 67.70 20.44 15.09
#